data_AF-A0A165UIY3-F1
#
_entry.id   AF-A0A165UIY3-F1
#
_cell.length_a   1.000
_cell.length_b   1.000
_cell.length_c   1.000
_cell.angle_alpha   90.00
_cell.angle_beta   90.00
_cell.angle_gamma   90.00
#
_symmetry.space_group_name_H-M   'P 1'
#
loop_
_entity.id
_entity.type
_entity.pdbx_description
1 polymer ?
#
loop_
_entity_poly.entity_id
_entity_poly.type
_entity_poly.pdbx_seq_one_letter_code
_entity_poly.pdbx_strand_id
1 'polypeptide(L)'
;MHDAYKIGHYWEKITNHEHRSLCQRCGVPESMEHILTECSSPGQNEVWNAAESFWQQKYNHWTRPSLGLILGCALVQHKTQSGRSLPGVDQLFRILISQSAFLIWKLRCERVITHPDEEHSAPAIVNRWTSVIADQLKLDQALTHPRFGKQALPQKMVLRTWSNTL
;
A
#
# COMPACT_ATOMS: atom_id res chain seq x y z
N MET A 1 9.59 16.17 4.86
CA MET A 1 9.55 14.90 5.63
C MET A 1 10.77 14.93 6.55
N HIS A 2 10.59 15.05 7.87
CA HIS A 2 11.64 15.48 8.82
C HIS A 2 12.37 14.30 9.49
N ASP A 3 13.29 13.61 8.82
CA ASP A 3 14.25 12.60 9.38
C ASP A 3 13.73 11.58 10.42
N ALA A 4 12.41 11.41 10.52
CA ALA A 4 11.76 10.58 11.53
C ALA A 4 11.81 9.09 11.18
N TYR A 5 12.11 8.79 9.92
CA TYR A 5 12.18 7.43 9.40
C TYR A 5 13.63 6.94 9.37
N LYS A 6 13.84 5.68 9.75
CA LYS A 6 15.15 5.02 9.72
C LYS A 6 15.52 4.60 8.29
N ILE A 7 15.85 5.57 7.45
CA ILE A 7 16.21 5.43 6.03
C ILE A 7 17.42 6.32 5.69
N GLY A 8 18.17 5.97 4.65
CA GLY A 8 19.24 6.82 4.11
C GLY A 8 20.26 7.28 5.16
N HIS A 9 20.53 8.59 5.18
CA HIS A 9 21.48 9.26 6.07
C HIS A 9 21.29 8.99 7.56
N TYR A 10 20.11 8.55 8.00
CA TYR A 10 19.93 8.10 9.38
C TYR A 10 20.93 7.00 9.74
N TRP A 11 21.15 6.03 8.85
CA TRP A 11 21.99 4.86 9.12
C TRP A 11 23.48 5.15 9.06
N GLU A 12 23.91 6.16 8.31
CA GLU A 12 25.33 6.57 8.22
C GLU A 12 25.92 6.97 9.58
N LYS A 13 25.06 7.37 10.52
CA LYS A 13 25.45 7.80 11.87
C LYS A 13 25.41 6.66 12.88
N ILE A 14 25.00 5.45 12.48
CA ILE A 14 24.84 4.31 13.36
C ILE A 14 25.97 3.31 13.10
N THR A 15 26.87 3.21 14.08
CA THR A 15 28.03 2.33 14.01
C THR A 15 27.63 0.88 13.71
N ASN A 16 28.29 0.26 12.73
CA ASN A 16 28.06 -1.11 12.22
C ASN A 16 26.76 -1.30 11.42
N HIS A 17 26.01 -0.23 11.14
CA HIS A 17 24.77 -0.27 10.38
C HIS A 17 24.74 0.71 9.20
N GLU A 18 25.86 1.35 8.89
CA GLU A 18 26.01 2.35 7.84
C GLU A 18 25.64 1.80 6.46
N HIS A 19 25.85 0.49 6.22
CA HIS A 19 25.45 -0.20 5.00
C HIS A 19 23.93 -0.08 4.71
N ARG A 20 23.08 0.13 5.73
CA ARG A 20 21.62 0.29 5.56
C ARG A 20 21.21 1.65 5.00
N SER A 21 22.15 2.57 4.84
CA SER A 21 21.89 3.87 4.19
C SER A 21 21.59 3.73 2.69
N LEU A 22 22.11 2.67 2.07
CA LEU A 22 21.92 2.38 0.66
C LEU A 22 20.96 1.21 0.47
N CYS A 23 20.16 1.27 -0.59
CA CYS A 23 19.46 0.09 -1.08
C CYS A 23 20.48 -0.91 -1.65
N GLN A 24 20.64 -2.06 -1.01
CA GLN A 24 21.64 -3.07 -1.38
C GLN A 24 21.49 -3.60 -2.81
N ARG A 25 20.27 -3.56 -3.37
CA ARG A 25 20.01 -4.02 -4.74
C ARG A 25 20.16 -2.93 -5.79
N CYS A 26 19.84 -1.69 -5.44
CA CYS A 26 19.85 -0.57 -6.40
C CYS A 26 21.12 0.28 -6.32
N GLY A 27 21.88 0.18 -5.22
CA GLY A 27 23.11 0.95 -4.99
C GLY A 27 22.90 2.45 -4.73
N VAL A 28 21.65 2.91 -4.59
CA VAL A 28 21.31 4.32 -4.37
C VAL A 28 20.97 4.60 -2.91
N PRO A 29 21.15 5.85 -2.42
CA PRO A 29 20.67 6.26 -1.11
C PRO A 29 19.19 5.97 -0.95
N GLU A 30 18.83 5.32 0.15
CA GLU A 30 17.47 4.89 0.34
C GLU A 30 16.58 6.06 0.79
N SER A 31 15.56 6.36 -0.01
CA SER A 31 14.55 7.38 0.27
C SER A 31 13.14 6.77 0.32
N MET A 32 12.17 7.51 0.88
CA MET A 32 10.77 7.08 0.88
C MET A 32 10.24 6.87 -0.55
N GLU A 33 10.59 7.78 -1.47
CA GLU A 33 10.21 7.68 -2.88
C GLU A 33 10.81 6.44 -3.54
N HIS A 34 12.11 6.20 -3.28
CA HIS A 34 12.79 5.01 -3.76
C HIS A 34 12.08 3.74 -3.28
N ILE A 35 11.87 3.59 -1.97
CA ILE A 35 11.26 2.41 -1.36
C ILE A 35 9.88 2.14 -1.97
N LEU A 36 9.03 3.18 -2.04
CA LEU A 36 7.64 3.02 -2.39
C LEU A 36 7.38 2.98 -3.89
N THR A 37 8.23 3.57 -4.73
CA THR A 37 7.91 3.79 -6.16
C THR A 37 9.00 3.44 -7.17
N GLU A 38 10.27 3.26 -6.76
CA GLU A 38 11.40 3.09 -7.72
C GLU A 38 12.25 1.82 -7.50
N CYS A 39 12.32 1.32 -6.26
CA CYS A 39 13.12 0.17 -5.87
C CYS A 39 12.84 -1.09 -6.72
N SER A 40 13.92 -1.70 -7.22
CA SER A 40 13.87 -2.95 -8.00
C SER A 40 13.97 -4.22 -7.15
N SER A 41 13.93 -4.08 -5.83
CA SER A 41 13.93 -5.23 -4.91
C SER A 41 12.56 -5.89 -4.83
N PRO A 42 12.51 -7.21 -4.54
CA PRO A 42 11.26 -7.93 -4.41
C PRO A 42 10.39 -7.26 -3.35
N GLY A 43 9.12 -7.07 -3.68
CA GLY A 43 8.13 -6.43 -2.83
C GLY A 43 7.37 -5.36 -3.60
N GLN A 44 8.05 -4.31 -4.04
CA GLN A 44 7.39 -3.11 -4.54
C GLN A 44 6.65 -3.34 -5.85
N ASN A 45 7.32 -3.93 -6.84
CA ASN A 45 6.72 -4.21 -8.15
C ASN A 45 5.57 -5.21 -8.00
N GLU A 46 5.77 -6.29 -7.25
CA GLU A 46 4.79 -7.35 -7.03
C GLU A 46 3.52 -6.82 -6.35
N VAL A 47 3.69 -5.99 -5.32
CA VAL A 47 2.56 -5.36 -4.61
C VAL A 47 1.80 -4.40 -5.53
N TRP A 48 2.49 -3.53 -6.28
CA TRP A 48 1.79 -2.60 -7.17
C TRP A 48 1.09 -3.31 -8.34
N ASN A 49 1.67 -4.38 -8.87
CA ASN A 49 1.05 -5.19 -9.91
C ASN A 49 -0.18 -5.94 -9.39
N ALA A 50 -0.13 -6.43 -8.14
CA ALA A 50 -1.29 -7.05 -7.49
C ALA A 50 -2.42 -6.03 -7.27
N ALA A 51 -2.09 -4.82 -6.81
CA ALA A 51 -3.05 -3.73 -6.65
C ALA A 51 -3.68 -3.29 -7.98
N GLU A 52 -2.88 -3.18 -9.05
CA GLU A 52 -3.37 -2.92 -10.40
C GLU A 52 -4.34 -4.01 -10.87
N SER A 53 -3.94 -5.27 -10.75
CA SER A 53 -4.72 -6.42 -11.20
C SER A 53 -6.06 -6.50 -10.46
N PHE A 54 -6.07 -6.17 -9.16
CA PHE A 54 -7.30 -6.08 -8.37
C PHE A 54 -8.19 -4.93 -8.81
N TRP A 55 -7.61 -3.73 -9.00
CA TRP A 55 -8.36 -2.56 -9.47
C TRP A 55 -9.03 -2.81 -10.82
N GLN A 56 -8.32 -3.48 -11.72
CA GLN A 56 -8.78 -3.83 -13.06
C GLN A 56 -9.92 -4.84 -13.10
N GLN A 57 -10.25 -5.50 -11.99
CA GLN A 57 -11.47 -6.31 -11.90
C GLN A 57 -12.75 -5.45 -12.07
N LYS A 58 -12.66 -4.15 -11.77
CA LYS A 58 -13.82 -3.24 -11.75
C LYS A 58 -13.63 -1.96 -12.56
N TYR A 59 -12.39 -1.53 -12.77
CA TYR A 59 -12.09 -0.23 -13.39
C TYR A 59 -10.92 -0.31 -14.39
N ASN A 60 -11.05 0.36 -15.54
CA ASN A 60 -10.13 0.15 -16.66
C ASN A 60 -8.88 1.05 -16.64
N HIS A 61 -8.79 2.00 -15.71
CA HIS A 61 -7.69 2.98 -15.66
C HIS A 61 -6.91 2.84 -14.36
N TRP A 62 -5.67 2.36 -14.47
CA TRP A 62 -4.70 2.37 -13.40
C TRP A 62 -3.52 3.24 -13.79
N THR A 63 -2.95 3.93 -12.82
CA THR A 63 -1.69 4.64 -12.99
C THR A 63 -0.82 4.28 -11.81
N ARG A 64 0.42 3.89 -12.11
CA ARG A 64 1.35 3.51 -11.07
C ARG A 64 1.56 4.68 -10.09
N PRO A 65 1.43 4.46 -8.77
CA PRO A 65 1.40 5.58 -7.84
C PRO A 65 2.75 6.29 -7.72
N SER A 66 2.74 7.62 -7.78
CA SER A 66 3.86 8.45 -7.34
C SER A 66 3.84 8.65 -5.82
N LEU A 67 4.95 9.10 -5.22
CA LEU A 67 4.98 9.42 -3.79
C LEU A 67 3.89 10.45 -3.42
N GLY A 68 3.70 11.47 -4.27
CA GLY A 68 2.66 12.48 -4.08
C GLY A 68 1.25 11.87 -4.07
N LEU A 69 0.97 10.92 -4.98
CA LEU A 69 -0.32 10.22 -5.00
C LEU A 69 -0.54 9.36 -3.76
N ILE A 70 0.51 8.69 -3.28
CA ILE A 70 0.44 7.87 -2.06
C ILE A 70 0.11 8.74 -0.84
N LEU A 71 0.83 9.86 -0.68
CA LEU A 71 0.60 10.80 0.43
C LEU A 71 -0.77 11.49 0.32
N GLY A 72 -1.23 11.76 -0.89
CA GLY A 72 -2.50 12.42 -1.18
C GLY A 72 -3.68 11.47 -1.45
N CYS A 73 -3.53 10.15 -1.28
CA CYS A 73 -4.52 9.19 -1.77
C CYS A 73 -5.92 9.38 -1.19
N ALA A 74 -6.01 9.90 0.04
CA ALA A 74 -7.27 10.22 0.72
C ALA A 74 -8.02 11.42 0.12
N LEU A 75 -7.38 12.22 -0.72
CA LEU A 75 -7.94 13.40 -1.38
C LEU A 75 -8.44 13.12 -2.80
N VAL A 76 -8.14 11.94 -3.34
CA VAL A 76 -8.54 11.56 -4.70
C VAL A 76 -10.06 11.38 -4.77
N GLN A 77 -10.68 11.99 -5.79
CA GLN A 77 -12.12 11.94 -6.01
C GLN A 77 -12.42 11.49 -7.44
N HIS A 78 -13.20 10.43 -7.56
CA HIS A 78 -13.70 9.89 -8.81
C HIS A 78 -15.13 10.40 -9.03
N LYS A 79 -15.41 10.77 -10.27
CA LYS A 79 -16.71 11.28 -10.69
C LYS A 79 -17.19 10.54 -11.92
N THR A 80 -18.51 10.42 -12.05
CA THR A 80 -19.15 9.99 -13.31
C THR A 80 -18.92 11.04 -14.41
N GLN A 81 -19.22 10.69 -15.66
CA GLN A 81 -19.26 11.66 -16.75
C GLN A 81 -20.21 12.84 -16.48
N SER A 82 -21.28 12.61 -15.71
CA SER A 82 -22.20 13.66 -15.24
C SER A 82 -21.72 14.45 -14.01
N GLY A 83 -20.50 14.19 -13.52
CA GLY A 83 -19.91 14.92 -12.39
C GLY A 83 -20.30 14.42 -10.99
N ARG A 84 -21.06 13.33 -10.88
CA ARG A 84 -21.48 12.77 -9.58
C ARG A 84 -20.33 12.02 -8.91
N SER A 85 -20.10 12.31 -7.62
CA SER A 85 -19.07 11.62 -6.82
C SER A 85 -19.35 10.12 -6.67
N LEU A 86 -18.27 9.33 -6.68
CA LEU A 86 -18.28 7.88 -6.57
C LEU A 86 -17.57 7.42 -5.28
N PRO A 87 -18.18 7.59 -4.10
CA PRO A 87 -17.50 7.41 -2.81
C PRO A 87 -16.97 5.99 -2.56
N GLY A 88 -17.61 4.95 -3.12
CA GLY A 88 -17.10 3.57 -3.02
C GLY A 88 -15.83 3.35 -3.84
N VAL A 89 -15.71 4.02 -4.98
CA VAL A 89 -14.48 4.03 -5.81
C VAL A 89 -13.36 4.72 -5.04
N ASP A 90 -13.66 5.90 -4.48
CA ASP A 90 -12.71 6.70 -3.70
C ASP A 90 -12.20 5.93 -2.47
N GLN A 91 -13.12 5.26 -1.75
CA GLN A 91 -12.76 4.44 -0.61
C GLN A 91 -11.88 3.25 -1.02
N LEU A 92 -12.25 2.52 -2.07
CA LEU A 92 -11.46 1.38 -2.54
C LEU A 92 -10.06 1.82 -2.98
N PHE A 93 -9.98 2.91 -3.76
CA PHE A 93 -8.72 3.48 -4.20
C PHE A 93 -7.83 3.83 -3.01
N ARG A 94 -8.37 4.55 -2.01
CA ARG A 94 -7.63 4.90 -0.79
C ARG A 94 -7.11 3.65 -0.06
N ILE A 95 -7.95 2.61 0.07
CA ILE A 95 -7.55 1.35 0.71
C ILE A 95 -6.40 0.70 -0.07
N LEU A 96 -6.54 0.51 -1.37
CA LEU A 96 -5.52 -0.15 -2.19
C LEU A 96 -4.20 0.59 -2.13
N ILE A 97 -4.19 1.92 -2.28
CA ILE A 97 -2.95 2.70 -2.27
C ILE A 97 -2.28 2.66 -0.89
N SER A 98 -3.04 2.91 0.18
CA SER A 98 -2.48 2.97 1.54
C SER A 98 -2.00 1.61 2.04
N GLN A 99 -2.78 0.54 1.86
CA GLN A 99 -2.41 -0.81 2.28
C GLN A 99 -1.20 -1.34 1.50
N SER A 100 -1.15 -1.07 0.19
CA SER A 100 -0.02 -1.46 -0.66
C SER A 100 1.27 -0.74 -0.24
N ALA A 101 1.22 0.58 -0.07
CA ALA A 101 2.39 1.35 0.38
C ALA A 101 2.89 0.90 1.76
N PHE A 102 1.96 0.63 2.69
CA PHE A 102 2.31 0.11 4.01
C PHE A 102 2.96 -1.28 3.95
N LEU A 103 2.42 -2.19 3.13
CA LEU A 103 3.02 -3.51 2.94
C LEU A 103 4.41 -3.42 2.32
N ILE A 104 4.62 -2.57 1.31
CA ILE A 104 5.93 -2.35 0.70
C ILE A 104 6.93 -1.87 1.76
N TRP A 105 6.53 -0.90 2.58
CA TRP A 105 7.34 -0.42 3.68
C TRP A 105 7.70 -1.53 4.68
N LYS A 106 6.72 -2.37 5.03
CA LYS A 106 6.91 -3.52 5.93
C LYS A 106 7.90 -4.53 5.35
N LEU A 107 7.73 -4.91 4.07
CA LEU A 107 8.63 -5.82 3.37
C LEU A 107 10.06 -5.27 3.30
N ARG A 108 10.22 -3.96 3.09
CA ARG A 108 11.52 -3.30 3.20
C ARG A 108 12.10 -3.38 4.61
N CYS A 109 11.30 -3.14 5.65
CA CYS A 109 11.77 -3.25 7.04
C CYS A 109 12.22 -4.68 7.37
N GLU A 110 11.45 -5.68 6.96
CA GLU A 110 11.80 -7.10 7.12
C GLU A 110 13.16 -7.38 6.44
N ARG A 111 13.32 -6.99 5.17
CA ARG A 111 14.56 -7.18 4.42
C ARG A 111 15.76 -6.41 4.98
N VAL A 112 15.61 -5.16 5.44
CA VAL A 112 16.77 -4.34 5.84
C VAL A 112 17.15 -4.52 7.31
N ILE A 113 16.17 -4.80 8.17
CA ILE A 113 16.33 -4.73 9.63
C ILE A 113 16.22 -6.11 10.29
N THR A 114 15.25 -6.92 9.89
CA THR A 114 14.87 -8.15 10.62
C THR A 114 15.52 -9.41 10.05
N HIS A 115 15.47 -9.58 8.74
CA HIS A 115 15.88 -10.79 8.01
C HIS A 115 16.67 -10.41 6.74
N PRO A 116 17.89 -9.87 6.86
CA PRO A 116 18.68 -9.39 5.72
C PRO A 116 19.05 -10.48 4.70
N ASP A 117 19.06 -11.74 5.12
CA ASP A 117 19.46 -12.87 4.29
C ASP A 117 18.27 -13.63 3.68
N GLU A 118 17.03 -13.22 3.96
CA GLU A 118 15.82 -13.87 3.45
C GLU A 118 15.16 -13.02 2.36
N GLU A 119 15.22 -13.48 1.10
CA GLU A 119 14.42 -12.92 0.03
C GLU A 119 13.03 -13.55 0.00
N HIS A 120 11.98 -12.73 0.06
CA HIS A 120 10.62 -13.21 -0.17
C HIS A 120 10.40 -13.52 -1.65
N SER A 121 9.82 -14.69 -1.93
CA SER A 121 9.41 -15.04 -3.29
C SER A 121 8.23 -14.19 -3.74
N ALA A 122 8.14 -13.91 -5.05
CA ALA A 122 7.03 -13.15 -5.62
C ALA A 122 5.65 -13.73 -5.28
N PRO A 123 5.41 -15.07 -5.33
CA PRO A 123 4.14 -15.64 -4.90
C PRO A 123 3.83 -15.39 -3.42
N ALA A 124 4.84 -15.46 -2.53
CA ALA A 124 4.65 -15.18 -1.11
C ALA A 124 4.26 -13.71 -0.87
N ILE A 125 4.87 -12.78 -1.61
CA ILE A 125 4.54 -11.34 -1.54
C ILE A 125 3.10 -11.10 -2.00
N VAL A 126 2.70 -11.66 -3.15
CA VAL A 126 1.34 -11.51 -3.68
C VAL A 126 0.32 -12.13 -2.72
N ASN A 127 0.58 -13.31 -2.16
CA ASN A 127 -0.29 -13.93 -1.16
C ASN A 127 -0.44 -13.08 0.11
N ARG A 128 0.66 -12.47 0.60
CA ARG A 128 0.61 -11.54 1.72
C ARG A 128 -0.26 -10.32 1.40
N TRP A 129 -0.09 -9.74 0.21
CA TRP A 129 -0.91 -8.61 -0.25
C TRP A 129 -2.40 -8.98 -0.32
N THR A 130 -2.73 -10.12 -0.92
CA THR A 130 -4.11 -10.64 -0.98
C THR A 130 -4.69 -10.82 0.42
N SER A 131 -3.91 -11.35 1.37
CA SER A 131 -4.34 -11.47 2.77
C SER A 131 -4.63 -10.11 3.40
N VAL A 132 -3.77 -9.10 3.19
CA VAL A 132 -3.99 -7.73 3.71
C VAL A 132 -5.31 -7.16 3.19
N ILE A 133 -5.60 -7.30 1.90
CA ILE A 133 -6.86 -6.81 1.32
C ILE A 133 -8.07 -7.61 1.81
N ALA A 134 -7.96 -8.93 1.91
CA ALA A 134 -9.02 -9.78 2.44
C ALA A 134 -9.33 -9.46 3.92
N ASP A 135 -8.31 -9.18 4.73
CA ASP A 135 -8.49 -8.81 6.12
C ASP A 135 -9.11 -7.42 6.27
N GLN A 136 -8.77 -6.47 5.39
CA GLN A 136 -9.46 -5.18 5.33
C GLN A 136 -10.94 -5.33 4.97
N LEU A 137 -11.30 -6.20 4.02
CA LEU A 137 -12.70 -6.51 3.71
C LEU A 137 -13.44 -7.08 4.93
N LYS A 138 -12.85 -8.06 5.62
CA LYS A 138 -13.43 -8.63 6.85
C LYS A 138 -13.63 -7.58 7.94
N LEU A 139 -12.66 -6.67 8.09
CA LEU A 139 -12.76 -5.56 9.04
C LEU A 139 -13.91 -4.62 8.66
N ASP A 140 -14.01 -4.21 7.40
CA ASP A 140 -15.09 -3.34 6.91
C ASP A 140 -16.47 -3.99 7.13
N GLN A 141 -16.59 -5.29 6.87
CA GLN A 141 -17.81 -6.06 7.15
C GLN A 141 -18.13 -6.09 8.65
N ALA A 142 -17.15 -6.39 9.51
CA ALA A 142 -17.34 -6.43 10.95
C ALA A 142 -17.76 -5.07 11.51
N LEU A 143 -17.22 -3.98 10.97
CA LEU A 143 -17.56 -2.60 11.36
C LEU A 143 -18.98 -2.18 10.96
N THR A 144 -19.71 -2.97 10.16
CA THR A 144 -21.15 -2.73 9.92
C THR A 144 -22.04 -3.13 11.08
N HIS A 145 -21.51 -3.85 12.08
CA HIS A 145 -22.32 -4.41 13.16
C HIS A 145 -22.99 -3.32 14.02
N PRO A 146 -24.31 -3.43 14.32
CA PRO A 146 -25.06 -2.40 15.06
C PRO A 146 -24.48 -2.05 16.44
N ARG A 147 -23.72 -2.96 17.07
CA ARG A 147 -23.00 -2.71 18.34
C ARG A 147 -22.12 -1.46 18.32
N PHE A 148 -21.65 -1.03 17.14
CA PHE A 148 -20.84 0.17 16.98
C PHE A 148 -21.67 1.46 16.89
N GLY A 149 -23.00 1.37 16.95
CA GLY A 149 -23.90 2.53 17.00
C GLY A 149 -23.65 3.53 15.87
N LYS A 150 -23.42 4.80 16.21
CA LYS A 150 -23.13 5.88 15.25
C LYS A 150 -21.79 5.73 14.52
N GLN A 151 -20.88 4.90 15.02
CA GLN A 151 -19.59 4.61 14.40
C GLN A 151 -19.65 3.41 13.44
N ALA A 152 -20.78 2.71 13.36
CA ALA A 152 -20.96 1.60 12.45
C ALA A 152 -20.85 2.06 10.99
N LEU A 153 -20.10 1.32 10.18
CA LEU A 153 -20.03 1.56 8.75
C LEU A 153 -21.37 1.23 8.09
N PRO A 154 -21.92 2.10 7.22
CA PRO A 154 -23.11 1.76 6.47
C PRO A 154 -22.85 0.57 5.55
N GLN A 155 -23.68 -0.48 5.63
CA GLN A 155 -23.57 -1.67 4.74
C GLN A 155 -23.54 -1.29 3.26
N LYS A 156 -24.34 -0.30 2.85
CA LYS A 156 -24.35 0.23 1.48
C LYS A 156 -22.97 0.75 1.03
N MET A 157 -22.15 1.25 1.96
CA MET A 157 -20.81 1.73 1.64
C MET A 157 -19.88 0.55 1.41
N VAL A 158 -19.89 -0.43 2.31
CA VAL A 158 -19.10 -1.67 2.16
C VAL A 158 -19.43 -2.37 0.83
N LEU A 159 -20.71 -2.49 0.48
CA LEU A 159 -21.12 -3.05 -0.83
C LEU A 159 -20.61 -2.19 -2.00
N ARG A 160 -20.72 -0.86 -1.95
CA ARG A 160 -20.20 0.00 -3.03
C ARG A 160 -18.70 -0.15 -3.24
N THR A 161 -17.95 -0.29 -2.14
CA THR A 161 -16.50 -0.47 -2.15
C THR A 161 -16.12 -1.84 -2.72
N TRP A 162 -16.71 -2.91 -2.18
CA TRP A 162 -16.22 -4.29 -2.37
C TRP A 162 -17.02 -5.17 -3.34
N SER A 163 -18.25 -4.81 -3.73
CA SER A 163 -19.00 -5.62 -4.69
C SER A 163 -18.26 -5.71 -6.03
N ASN A 164 -18.30 -6.91 -6.63
CA ASN A 164 -17.57 -7.30 -7.84
C ASN A 164 -16.04 -7.29 -7.66
N THR A 165 -15.58 -7.51 -6.44
CA THR A 165 -14.19 -7.83 -6.08
C THR A 165 -14.23 -9.08 -5.21
N LEU A 166 -13.13 -9.86 -5.16
CA LEU A 166 -12.91 -11.07 -4.33
C LEU A 166 -14.15 -11.95 -4.05
#